data_AF-A0A7S1VPS4-F1
#
_entry.id   AF-A0A7S1VPS4-F1
#
_cell.length_a   1.000
_cell.length_b   1.000
_cell.length_c   1.000
_cell.angle_alpha   90.00
_cell.angle_beta   90.00
_cell.angle_gamma   90.00
#
_symmetry.space_group_name_H-M   'P 1'
#
loop_
_entity.id
_entity.type
_entity.pdbx_description
1 polymer ?
#
loop_
_entity_poly.entity_id
_entity_poly.type
_entity_poly.pdbx_seq_one_letter_code
_entity_poly.pdbx_strand_id
1 'polypeptide(L)'
;SEAGLRRVFTAASDDAIARQAGPTDVDGGECGGVLLLIDDVDSLFPPRGDDGASVTDRMVNTLLALLDGISGRSSRLLICATSSRIDKIDRALLRPGRFDTCVRVEALCAGDADEQVANEKEEEEEEEEE
;
A
#
# COMPACT_ATOMS: atom_id res chain seq x y z
N SER A 1 5.96 12.27 11.44
CA SER A 1 6.66 13.55 11.21
C SER A 1 7.20 13.58 9.79
N GLU A 2 7.47 14.76 9.22
CA GLU A 2 8.02 14.89 7.85
C GLU A 2 9.34 14.10 7.69
N ALA A 3 10.23 14.19 8.68
CA ALA A 3 11.50 13.46 8.68
C ALA A 3 11.32 11.94 8.64
N GLY A 4 10.28 11.42 9.30
CA GLY A 4 9.94 10.00 9.25
C GLY A 4 9.54 9.56 7.84
N LEU A 5 8.67 10.34 7.18
CA LEU A 5 8.21 10.05 5.83
C LEU A 5 9.39 10.05 4.83
N ARG A 6 10.27 11.03 4.92
CA ARG A 6 11.48 11.10 4.08
C ARG A 6 12.40 9.90 4.30
N ARG A 7 12.60 9.48 5.55
CA ARG A 7 13.43 8.30 5.87
C ARG A 7 12.87 7.02 5.25
N VAL A 8 11.56 6.80 5.35
CA VAL A 8 10.92 5.61 4.77
C VAL A 8 11.09 5.59 3.26
N PHE A 9 10.83 6.71 2.57
CA PHE A 9 10.96 6.80 1.11
C PHE A 9 12.42 6.66 0.65
N THR A 10 13.39 7.17 1.41
CA THR A 10 14.81 6.94 1.15
C THR A 10 15.22 5.48 1.36
N ALA A 11 14.72 4.83 2.41
CA ALA A 11 14.98 3.41 2.67
C ALA A 11 14.31 2.50 1.62
N ALA A 12 13.20 2.95 1.04
CA ALA A 12 12.49 2.27 -0.04
C ALA A 12 13.04 2.60 -1.44
N SER A 13 14.11 3.39 -1.56
CA SER A 13 14.70 3.72 -2.85
C SER A 13 15.50 2.53 -3.43
N ASP A 14 15.60 2.44 -4.76
CA ASP A 14 16.28 1.34 -5.45
C ASP A 14 17.69 1.04 -4.94
N ASP A 15 18.47 2.08 -4.63
CA ASP A 15 19.83 1.94 -4.10
C ASP A 15 19.87 1.34 -2.68
N ALA A 16 18.81 1.53 -1.89
CA ALA A 16 18.68 0.90 -0.57
C ALA A 16 18.16 -0.55 -0.69
N ILE A 17 17.20 -0.78 -1.59
CA ILE A 17 16.68 -2.11 -1.91
C ILE A 17 17.79 -3.01 -2.46
N ALA A 18 18.58 -2.51 -3.42
CA ALA A 18 19.69 -3.23 -4.03
C ALA A 18 20.80 -3.59 -3.04
N ARG A 19 20.98 -2.82 -1.96
CA ARG A 19 21.93 -3.16 -0.88
C ARG A 19 21.38 -4.19 0.10
N GLN A 20 20.07 -4.30 0.25
CA GLN A 20 19.43 -5.29 1.12
C GLN A 20 19.25 -6.63 0.42
N ALA A 21 19.11 -6.63 -0.91
CA ALA A 21 19.22 -7.84 -1.71
C ALA A 21 20.64 -8.41 -1.56
N GLY A 22 20.78 -9.52 -0.84
CA GLY A 22 22.05 -10.22 -0.67
C GLY A 22 22.58 -10.80 -2.00
N PRO A 23 23.80 -11.38 -2.01
CA PRO A 23 24.44 -11.94 -3.21
C PRO A 23 23.80 -13.25 -3.73
N THR A 24 22.52 -13.49 -3.48
CA THR A 24 21.80 -14.63 -4.04
C THR A 24 21.24 -14.21 -5.38
N ASP A 25 21.95 -14.53 -6.47
CA ASP A 25 21.35 -14.93 -7.76
C ASP A 25 22.45 -15.54 -8.66
N VAL A 26 22.76 -16.81 -8.39
CA VAL A 26 23.05 -17.77 -9.47
C VAL A 26 21.69 -18.06 -10.11
N ASP A 27 21.57 -17.79 -11.41
CA ASP A 27 20.39 -18.02 -12.27
C ASP A 27 19.21 -17.03 -12.15
N GLY A 28 19.36 -15.83 -12.73
CA GLY A 28 18.25 -15.10 -13.40
C GLY A 28 16.98 -14.75 -12.60
N GLY A 29 16.99 -14.87 -11.27
CA GLY A 29 15.87 -14.58 -10.38
C GLY A 29 15.73 -13.09 -10.09
N GLU A 30 14.50 -12.63 -9.89
CA GLU A 30 14.18 -11.22 -9.69
C GLU A 30 14.60 -10.74 -8.30
N CYS A 31 15.51 -9.76 -8.24
CA CYS A 31 15.91 -9.10 -7.00
C CYS A 31 14.67 -8.53 -6.29
N GLY A 32 14.40 -8.97 -5.06
CA GLY A 32 13.15 -8.71 -4.33
C GLY A 32 12.69 -7.25 -4.33
N GLY A 33 11.38 -7.05 -4.51
CA GLY A 33 10.73 -5.74 -4.44
C GLY A 33 10.34 -5.34 -3.02
N VAL A 34 10.02 -4.05 -2.83
CA VAL A 34 9.51 -3.50 -1.58
C VAL A 34 8.05 -3.09 -1.76
N LEU A 35 7.22 -3.44 -0.78
CA LEU A 35 5.86 -2.93 -0.62
C LEU A 35 5.84 -1.90 0.52
N LEU A 36 5.50 -0.66 0.18
CA LEU A 36 5.21 0.37 1.16
C LEU A 36 3.69 0.45 1.37
N LEU A 37 3.21 -0.03 2.52
CA LEU A 37 1.82 0.10 2.92
C LEU A 37 1.63 1.31 3.85
N ILE A 38 0.70 2.18 3.51
CA ILE A 38 0.29 3.32 4.33
C ILE A 38 -1.15 3.10 4.75
N ASP A 39 -1.37 2.91 6.05
CA ASP A 39 -2.70 2.69 6.59
C ASP A 39 -3.38 4.01 6.98
N ASP A 40 -4.72 4.04 6.91
CA ASP A 40 -5.56 5.15 7.36
C ASP A 40 -5.17 6.52 6.77
N VAL A 41 -4.98 6.57 5.45
CA VAL A 41 -4.42 7.76 4.79
C VAL A 41 -5.33 8.99 4.83
N ASP A 42 -6.65 8.81 4.99
CA ASP A 42 -7.59 9.94 5.13
C ASP A 42 -7.42 10.69 6.45
N SER A 43 -6.89 10.05 7.49
CA SER A 43 -6.55 10.71 8.76
C SER A 43 -5.29 11.58 8.66
N LEU A 44 -4.36 11.23 7.76
CA LEU A 44 -3.09 11.94 7.60
C LEU A 44 -3.09 12.99 6.48
N PHE A 45 -3.89 12.77 5.44
CA PHE A 45 -3.87 13.60 4.23
C PHE A 45 -5.28 14.08 3.81
N PRO A 46 -5.96 14.87 4.67
CA PRO A 46 -7.27 15.44 4.36
C PRO A 46 -7.21 16.47 3.22
N PRO A 47 -8.36 16.85 2.63
CA PRO A 47 -8.42 17.91 1.62
C PRO A 47 -8.00 19.26 2.21
N ARG A 48 -7.26 20.04 1.43
CA ARG A 48 -6.77 21.37 1.83
C ARG A 48 -7.93 22.37 1.86
N GLY A 49 -8.02 23.18 2.91
CA GLY A 49 -9.09 24.18 3.08
C GLY A 49 -8.89 25.09 4.30
N ASP A 50 -9.45 26.29 4.22
CA ASP A 50 -9.08 27.60 4.80
C ASP A 50 -8.77 27.71 6.32
N ASP A 51 -8.96 26.67 7.12
CA ASP A 51 -8.87 26.74 8.57
C ASP A 51 -7.56 26.14 9.11
N GLY A 52 -6.46 26.88 8.97
CA GLY A 52 -5.29 26.76 9.85
C GLY A 52 -4.40 25.50 9.73
N ALA A 53 -4.62 24.61 8.77
CA ALA A 53 -3.92 23.33 8.65
C ALA A 53 -2.50 23.40 8.05
N SER A 54 -1.71 24.43 8.37
CA SER A 54 -0.38 24.66 7.75
C SER A 54 0.59 23.47 7.90
N VAL A 55 0.48 22.69 8.98
CA VAL A 55 1.35 21.52 9.21
C VAL A 55 0.90 20.33 8.39
N THR A 56 -0.41 20.06 8.34
CA THR A 56 -0.98 18.95 7.56
C THR A 56 -0.79 19.20 6.07
N ASP A 57 -1.04 20.43 5.59
CA ASP A 57 -0.80 20.82 4.20
C ASP A 57 0.67 20.62 3.79
N ARG A 58 1.61 20.93 4.70
CA ARG A 58 3.04 20.65 4.48
C ARG A 58 3.32 19.15 4.38
N MET A 59 2.70 18.32 5.22
CA MET A 59 2.84 16.87 5.14
C MET A 59 2.30 16.32 3.83
N VAL A 60 1.12 16.78 3.38
CA VAL A 60 0.56 16.39 2.08
C VAL A 60 1.51 16.81 0.95
N ASN A 61 1.99 18.06 0.96
CA ASN A 61 2.95 18.54 -0.05
C ASN A 61 4.24 17.70 -0.07
N THR A 62 4.76 17.34 1.10
CA THR A 62 5.94 16.47 1.17
C THR A 62 5.65 15.09 0.60
N LEU A 63 4.51 14.48 0.93
CA LEU A 63 4.15 13.19 0.35
C LEU A 63 4.02 13.27 -1.18
N LEU A 64 3.35 14.30 -1.71
CA LEU A 64 3.23 14.50 -3.15
C LEU A 64 4.60 14.61 -3.82
N ALA A 65 5.51 15.43 -3.26
CA ALA A 65 6.85 15.58 -3.78
C ALA A 65 7.66 14.27 -3.74
N LEU A 66 7.44 13.45 -2.70
CA LEU A 66 8.08 12.14 -2.56
C LEU A 66 7.53 11.13 -3.58
N LEU A 67 6.21 11.07 -3.77
CA LEU A 67 5.57 10.21 -4.78
C LEU A 67 6.00 10.60 -6.21
N ASP A 68 6.02 11.90 -6.51
CA ASP A 68 6.48 12.42 -7.81
C ASP A 68 7.98 12.14 -8.03
N GLY A 69 8.79 12.12 -6.96
CA GLY A 69 10.22 11.84 -7.02
C GLY A 69 10.56 10.36 -7.26
N ILE A 70 9.67 9.45 -6.90
CA ILE A 70 9.82 8.00 -7.08
C ILE A 70 9.26 7.53 -8.43
N SER A 71 8.19 8.18 -8.89
CA SER A 71 7.50 7.85 -10.14
C SER A 71 8.45 7.98 -11.33
N GLY A 72 8.93 6.85 -11.85
CA GLY A 72 9.87 6.77 -12.97
C GLY A 72 11.31 6.39 -12.61
N ARG A 73 11.65 6.23 -11.33
CA ARG A 73 13.01 5.83 -10.88
C ARG A 73 13.08 4.43 -10.29
N SER A 74 11.99 3.94 -9.71
CA SER A 74 11.98 2.67 -8.98
C SER A 74 11.06 1.65 -9.65
N SER A 75 11.66 0.64 -10.30
CA SER A 75 10.91 -0.50 -10.84
C SER A 75 10.56 -1.54 -9.77
N ARG A 76 11.13 -1.42 -8.57
CA ARG A 76 11.03 -2.40 -7.48
C ARG A 76 10.21 -1.95 -6.28
N LEU A 77 9.54 -0.81 -6.35
CA LEU A 77 8.74 -0.27 -5.25
C LEU A 77 7.26 -0.21 -5.61
N LEU A 78 6.44 -0.94 -4.85
CA LEU A 78 4.98 -0.83 -4.88
C LEU A 78 4.53 -0.02 -3.67
N ILE A 79 3.65 0.97 -3.87
CA ILE A 79 3.08 1.78 -2.79
C ILE A 79 1.58 1.53 -2.74
N CYS A 80 1.07 1.11 -1.59
CA CYS A 80 -0.34 0.88 -1.33
C CYS A 80 -0.81 1.77 -0.19
N ALA A 81 -2.02 2.32 -0.32
CA ALA A 81 -2.65 3.14 0.70
C ALA A 81 -4.05 2.59 1.01
N THR A 82 -4.41 2.52 2.29
CA THR A 82 -5.76 2.13 2.73
C THR A 82 -6.50 3.35 3.26
N SER A 83 -7.81 3.38 3.06
CA SER A 83 -8.65 4.44 3.61
C SER A 83 -10.07 3.92 3.85
N SER A 84 -10.67 4.42 4.92
CA SER A 84 -12.10 4.21 5.20
C SER A 84 -13.00 5.10 4.35
N ARG A 85 -12.49 6.23 3.87
CA ARG A 85 -13.25 7.33 3.24
C ARG A 85 -12.44 8.00 2.13
N ILE A 86 -12.64 7.52 0.90
CA ILE A 86 -11.97 8.05 -0.30
C ILE A 86 -12.28 9.53 -0.57
N ASP A 87 -13.46 10.01 -0.15
CA ASP A 87 -13.90 11.40 -0.29
C ASP A 87 -13.12 12.38 0.59
N LYS A 88 -12.46 11.85 1.63
CA LYS A 88 -11.68 12.64 2.60
C LYS A 88 -10.18 12.62 2.33
N ILE A 89 -9.75 12.17 1.16
CA ILE A 89 -8.35 12.24 0.75
C ILE A 89 -8.14 13.46 -0.14
N ASP A 90 -6.97 14.09 -0.02
CA ASP A 90 -6.55 15.14 -0.96
C ASP A 90 -6.59 14.63 -2.42
N ARG A 91 -7.39 15.30 -3.27
CA ARG A 91 -7.57 14.94 -4.69
C ARG A 91 -6.28 14.95 -5.50
N ALA A 92 -5.25 15.67 -5.07
CA ALA A 92 -3.95 15.65 -5.72
C ALA A 92 -3.27 14.28 -5.58
N LEU A 93 -3.48 13.56 -4.48
CA LEU A 93 -2.92 12.22 -4.28
C LEU A 93 -3.53 11.18 -5.23
N LEU A 94 -4.79 11.37 -5.63
CA LEU A 94 -5.55 10.49 -6.53
C LEU A 94 -5.31 10.78 -8.02
N ARG A 95 -4.36 11.65 -8.35
CA ARG A 95 -4.03 11.96 -9.75
C ARG A 95 -3.19 10.85 -10.38
N PRO A 96 -3.25 10.66 -11.72
CA PRO A 96 -2.42 9.70 -12.44
C PRO A 96 -0.94 9.82 -12.08
N GLY A 97 -0.26 8.67 -11.92
CA GLY A 97 1.15 8.62 -11.50
C GLY A 97 1.38 8.75 -9.99
N ARG A 98 0.33 8.66 -9.16
CA ARG A 98 0.39 8.63 -7.69
C ARG A 98 -0.43 7.45 -7.17
N PHE A 99 -1.53 7.69 -6.46
CA PHE A 99 -2.54 6.66 -6.15
C PHE A 99 -3.60 6.65 -7.24
N ASP A 100 -3.20 6.23 -8.44
CA ASP A 100 -4.03 6.25 -9.63
C ASP A 100 -4.95 5.02 -9.74
N THR A 101 -4.55 3.91 -9.13
CA THR A 101 -5.32 2.68 -9.05
C THR A 101 -6.03 2.61 -7.70
N CYS A 102 -7.37 2.56 -7.72
CA CYS A 102 -8.18 2.37 -6.53
C CYS A 102 -8.92 1.04 -6.61
N VAL A 103 -8.78 0.23 -5.55
CA VAL A 103 -9.52 -1.03 -5.38
C VAL A 103 -10.48 -0.85 -4.22
N ARG A 104 -11.78 -1.09 -4.46
CA ARG A 104 -12.77 -1.10 -3.39
C ARG A 104 -12.81 -2.49 -2.79
N VAL A 105 -12.49 -2.58 -1.50
CA VAL A 105 -12.66 -3.81 -0.72
C VAL A 105 -13.99 -3.72 0.01
N GLU A 106 -14.91 -4.61 -0.31
CA GLU A 106 -16.20 -4.71 0.35
C GLU A 106 -16.09 -5.67 1.54
N ALA A 107 -16.78 -5.35 2.64
CA ALA A 107 -16.84 -6.26 3.77
C ALA A 107 -17.56 -7.54 3.31
N LEU A 108 -16.97 -8.70 3.62
CA LEU A 108 -17.64 -9.97 3.42
C LEU A 108 -18.96 -9.93 4.18
N CYS A 109 -20.08 -9.99 3.45
CA CYS A 109 -21.36 -10.06 4.11
C CYS A 109 -21.54 -11.48 4.64
N ALA A 110 -22.16 -11.62 5.82
CA ALA A 110 -22.36 -12.92 6.46
C ALA A 110 -23.26 -13.89 5.67
N GLY A 111 -23.76 -13.47 4.49
CA GLY A 111 -24.50 -14.32 3.55
C GLY A 111 -23.65 -14.95 2.45
N ASP A 112 -22.37 -14.57 2.31
CA ASP A 112 -21.43 -15.14 1.33
C ASP A 112 -20.45 -16.14 1.99
N ALA A 113 -20.70 -16.55 3.23
CA ALA A 113 -19.90 -17.55 3.94
C ALA A 113 -20.19 -18.99 3.46
N ASP A 114 -21.24 -19.23 2.67
CA ASP A 114 -21.66 -20.57 2.27
C ASP A 114 -20.91 -21.12 1.03
N GLU A 115 -20.25 -20.29 0.21
CA GLU A 115 -19.60 -20.77 -1.03
C GLU A 115 -18.09 -21.04 -0.89
N GLN A 116 -17.48 -20.71 0.26
CA GLN A 116 -16.07 -21.03 0.53
C GLN A 116 -15.85 -22.15 1.57
N VAL A 117 -16.89 -22.64 2.26
CA VAL A 117 -16.78 -23.78 3.19
C VAL A 117 -17.01 -25.13 2.49
N ALA A 118 -17.44 -25.13 1.23
CA ALA A 118 -17.72 -26.35 0.47
C ALA A 118 -16.46 -27.10 -0.05
N ASN A 119 -15.26 -26.55 0.13
CA ASN A 119 -14.02 -27.16 -0.40
C ASN A 119 -13.09 -27.74 0.68
N GLU A 120 -13.48 -27.71 1.96
CA GLU A 120 -12.67 -28.23 3.08
C GLU A 120 -13.36 -29.36 3.85
N LYS A 121 -14.44 -29.96 3.32
CA LYS A 121 -15.24 -30.96 4.05
C LYS A 121 -15.44 -32.32 3.36
N GLU A 122 -14.67 -32.64 2.32
CA GLU A 122 -14.72 -33.97 1.67
C GLU A 122 -13.58 -34.92 2.11
N GLU A 123 -12.74 -34.58 3.10
CA GLU A 123 -11.67 -35.49 3.59
C GLU A 123 -11.93 -36.13 4.96
N GLU A 124 -13.09 -35.92 5.60
CA GLU A 124 -13.43 -36.56 6.89
C GLU A 124 -14.48 -37.70 6.78
N GLU A 125 -14.81 -38.14 5.55
CA GLU A 125 -15.58 -39.38 5.33
C GLU A 125 -14.63 -40.58 5.22
N GLU A 126 -14.01 -41.07 6.30
CA GLU A 126 -13.47 -42.45 6.34
C GLU A 126 -12.99 -42.96 7.72
N GLU A 127 -13.51 -42.51 8.87
CA GLU A 127 -13.17 -43.14 10.17
C GLU A 127 -14.34 -43.24 11.17
N GLU A 128 -15.56 -43.60 10.75
CA GLU A 128 -16.56 -44.19 11.68
C GLU A 128 -17.44 -45.24 10.97
N GLU A 129 -16.82 -46.17 10.23
CA GLU A 129 -17.38 -47.51 10.02
C GLU A 129 -16.35 -48.55 10.50
N GLU A 130 -16.30 -48.82 11.81
CA GLU A 130 -16.16 -50.18 12.37
C GLU A 130 -16.51 -50.23 13.88
#